data_AF-A0A4Q2XKZ5-F1
#
_entry.id   AF-A0A4Q2XKZ5-F1
#
_cell.length_a   1.000
_cell.length_b   1.000
_cell.length_c   1.000
_cell.angle_alpha   90.00
_cell.angle_beta   90.00
_cell.angle_gamma   90.00
#
_symmetry.space_group_name_H-M   'P 1'
#
loop_
_entity.id
_entity.type
_entity.pdbx_description
1 polymer ?
#
loop_
_entity_poly.entity_id
_entity_poly.type
_entity_poly.pdbx_seq_one_letter_code
_entity_poly.pdbx_strand_id
1 'polypeptide(L)' 'MLGVYVHDLDPVALPLFGKLALRWYGLAYLSAFVAGFLLLRHLARKGLWVLKPEKTGDFIAAAALFGVFLGGRLGYILFY' A
#
# COMPACT_ATOMS: atom_id res chain seq x y z
N MET A 1 11.76 -8.55 -36.97
CA MET A 1 10.63 -8.44 -36.03
C MET A 1 11.22 -8.05 -34.69
N LEU A 2 11.00 -6.81 -34.24
CA LEU A 2 11.54 -6.32 -32.97
C LEU A 2 10.93 -7.18 -31.86
N GLY A 3 11.73 -8.10 -31.33
CA GLY A 3 11.34 -9.03 -30.28
C GLY A 3 10.81 -8.22 -29.11
N VAL A 4 9.51 -8.34 -28.86
CA VAL A 4 8.86 -7.76 -27.69
C VAL A 4 9.47 -8.48 -26.49
N TYR A 5 10.45 -7.83 -25.84
CA TYR A 5 10.97 -8.28 -24.57
C TYR A 5 9.86 -8.07 -23.54
N VAL A 6 8.95 -9.03 -23.43
CA VAL A 6 8.01 -9.08 -22.31
C VAL A 6 8.86 -9.48 -21.11
N HIS A 7 9.00 -8.57 -20.15
CA HIS A 7 9.65 -8.91 -18.90
C HIS A 7 8.83 -9.99 -18.19
N ASP A 8 9.32 -11.22 -18.19
CA ASP A 8 8.90 -12.30 -17.30
C ASP A 8 9.42 -12.00 -15.89
N LEU A 9 8.88 -10.93 -15.30
CA LEU A 9 9.07 -10.62 -13.89
C LEU A 9 8.25 -11.64 -13.11
N ASP A 10 8.95 -12.60 -12.50
CA ASP A 10 8.34 -13.56 -11.59
C ASP A 10 7.50 -12.80 -10.57
N PRO A 11 6.17 -13.02 -10.50
CA PRO A 11 5.29 -12.22 -9.66
C PRO A 11 5.53 -12.48 -8.17
N VAL A 12 6.33 -13.50 -7.85
CA VAL A 12 6.71 -13.95 -6.51
C VAL A 12 8.04 -13.31 -6.12
N ALA A 13 8.00 -12.41 -5.15
CA ALA A 13 9.18 -11.81 -4.55
C ALA A 13 9.90 -12.78 -3.60
N LEU A 14 9.14 -13.48 -2.74
CA LEU A 14 9.68 -14.49 -1.81
C LEU A 14 8.69 -15.66 -1.64
N PRO A 15 9.09 -16.90 -1.96
CA PRO A 15 8.31 -18.08 -1.62
C PRO A 15 8.48 -18.37 -0.12
N LEU A 16 7.54 -17.91 0.71
CA LEU A 16 7.64 -18.06 2.17
C LEU A 16 7.14 -19.43 2.64
N PHE A 17 6.00 -19.91 2.15
CA PHE A 17 5.46 -21.24 2.51
C PHE A 17 4.53 -21.78 1.42
N GLY A 18 5.00 -22.68 0.54
CA GLY A 18 4.17 -23.43 -0.41
C GLY A 18 3.22 -22.56 -1.25
N LYS A 19 1.95 -22.46 -0.86
CA LYS A 19 0.90 -21.64 -1.52
C LYS A 19 0.91 -20.15 -1.15
N LEU A 20 1.60 -19.77 -0.08
CA LEU A 20 1.75 -18.39 0.36
C LEU A 20 3.02 -17.80 -0.27
N ALA A 21 2.86 -17.28 -1.48
CA ALA A 21 3.90 -16.55 -2.19
C ALA A 21 3.77 -15.05 -1.87
N LEU A 22 4.79 -14.44 -1.29
CA LEU A 22 4.84 -12.99 -1.17
C LEU A 22 5.03 -12.42 -2.57
N ARG A 23 4.01 -11.77 -3.10
CA ARG A 23 4.04 -11.19 -4.43
C ARG A 23 4.54 -9.75 -4.39
N TRP A 24 5.16 -9.31 -5.48
CA TRP A 24 5.59 -7.92 -5.64
C TRP A 24 4.45 -6.92 -5.44
N TYR A 25 3.21 -7.27 -5.84
CA TYR A 25 2.05 -6.42 -5.61
C TYR A 25 1.81 -6.18 -4.11
N GLY A 26 1.91 -7.23 -3.28
CA GLY A 26 1.72 -7.10 -1.83
C GLY A 26 2.82 -6.27 -1.18
N LEU A 27 4.06 -6.42 -1.68
CA LEU A 27 5.21 -5.61 -1.28
C LEU A 27 5.02 -4.13 -1.66
N ALA A 28 4.47 -3.86 -2.84
CA ALA A 28 4.13 -2.50 -3.30
C ALA A 28 3.01 -1.86 -2.46
N TYR A 29 1.98 -2.64 -2.07
CA TYR A 29 0.97 -2.15 -1.14
C TYR A 29 1.58 -1.82 0.22
N LEU A 30 2.40 -2.72 0.77
CA LEU A 30 3.04 -2.50 2.06
C LEU A 30 3.96 -1.26 2.01
N SER A 31 4.76 -1.10 0.95
CA SER A 31 5.64 0.05 0.81
C SER A 31 4.87 1.36 0.67
N ALA A 32 3.73 1.38 -0.03
CA ALA A 32 2.85 2.53 -0.11
C ALA A 32 2.29 2.94 1.27
N PHE A 33 1.84 1.97 2.08
CA PHE A 33 1.38 2.24 3.44
C PHE A 33 2.49 2.77 4.34
N VAL A 34 3.68 2.16 4.30
CA VAL A 34 4.83 2.60 5.09
C VAL A 34 5.28 4.01 4.67
N ALA A 35 5.35 4.28 3.36
CA ALA A 35 5.71 5.59 2.84
C ALA A 35 4.70 6.66 3.26
N GLY A 36 3.39 6.37 3.17
CA GLY A 36 2.33 7.26 3.65
C GLY A 36 2.45 7.55 5.15
N PHE A 37 2.80 6.54 5.96
CA PHE A 37 3.05 6.70 7.39
C PHE A 37 4.24 7.58 7.71
N LEU A 38 5.38 7.34 7.06
CA LEU A 38 6.57 8.15 7.27
C LEU A 38 6.33 9.59 6.83
N LEU A 39 5.63 9.81 5.72
CA LEU A 39 5.34 11.14 5.19
C LEU A 39 4.40 11.92 6.11
N LEU A 40 3.29 11.32 6.53
CA LEU A 40 2.36 11.95 7.47
C LEU A 40 3.00 12.19 8.84
N ARG A 41 3.83 11.26 9.33
CA ARG A 41 4.60 11.44 10.57
C ARG A 41 5.62 12.57 10.43
N HIS A 42 6.25 12.72 9.26
CA HIS A 42 7.17 13.81 8.98
C HIS A 42 6.46 15.16 8.93
N LEU A 43 5.28 15.24 8.30
CA LEU A 43 4.44 16.45 8.28
C LEU A 43 3.94 16.82 9.68
N ALA A 44 3.50 15.83 10.47
CA ALA A 44 3.08 16.04 11.85
C ALA A 44 4.21 16.55 12.75
N ARG A 45 5.44 16.04 12.58
CA ARG A 45 6.63 16.53 13.29
C ARG A 45 7.01 17.98 12.93
N LYS A 46 6.71 18.42 11.71
CA LYS A 46 6.93 19.81 11.27
C LYS A 46 5.84 20.77 11.73
N GLY A 47 4.83 20.31 12.46
CA GLY A 47 3.71 21.15 12.93
C GLY A 47 2.76 21.59 11.80
N LEU A 48 2.90 21.01 10.59
CA LEU A 48 2.08 21.31 9.42
C LEU A 48 0.80 20.46 9.35
N TRP A 49 0.51 19.69 10.40
CA TRP A 49 -0.62 18.76 10.46
C TRP A 49 -1.43 18.96 11.73
N VAL A 50 -2.75 18.85 11.63
CA VAL A 50 -3.70 19.10 12.72
C VAL A 50 -3.60 18.03 13.83
N LEU A 51 -3.20 16.80 13.50
CA LEU A 51 -3.02 15.71 14.46
C LEU A 51 -1.58 15.60 14.97
N LYS A 52 -1.46 15.35 16.28
CA LYS A 52 -0.19 14.98 16.94
C LYS A 52 0.42 13.71 16.33
N PRO A 53 1.76 13.60 16.30
CA PRO A 53 2.45 12.45 15.69
C PRO A 53 2.09 11.10 16.32
N GLU A 54 1.60 11.07 17.57
CA GLU A 54 1.10 9.83 18.20
C GLU A 54 -0.21 9.34 17.56
N LYS A 55 -1.06 10.25 17.07
CA LYS A 55 -2.36 9.94 16.45
C LYS A 55 -2.28 9.74 14.94
N THR A 56 -1.15 10.08 14.32
CA THR A 56 -0.91 9.83 12.89
C THR A 56 -0.95 8.34 12.55
N GLY A 57 -0.50 7.47 13.47
CA GLY A 57 -0.61 6.02 13.31
C GLY A 57 -2.05 5.54 13.29
N ASP A 58 -2.87 5.98 14.25
CA ASP A 58 -4.30 5.69 14.30
C ASP A 58 -5.02 6.15 13.02
N PHE A 59 -4.70 7.35 12.52
CA PHE A 59 -5.32 7.90 11.32
C PHE A 59 -4.98 7.10 10.06
N ILE A 60 -3.72 6.68 9.90
CA ILE A 60 -3.34 5.83 8.77
C ILE A 60 -3.90 4.43 8.89
N ALA A 61 -3.91 3.85 10.10
CA ALA A 61 -4.57 2.58 10.30
C ALA A 61 -6.04 2.67 9.93
N ALA A 62 -6.73 3.75 10.31
CA ALA A 62 -8.11 4.01 9.92
C ALA A 62 -8.25 4.26 8.41
N ALA A 63 -7.39 5.06 7.78
CA ALA A 63 -7.45 5.33 6.34
C ALA A 63 -7.10 4.09 5.50
N ALA A 64 -6.17 3.26 5.97
CA ALA A 64 -5.83 1.99 5.35
C ALA A 64 -6.99 1.00 5.49
N LEU A 65 -7.53 0.86 6.70
CA LEU A 65 -8.59 -0.11 6.96
C LEU A 65 -9.92 0.33 6.33
N PHE A 66 -10.38 1.57 6.58
CA PHE A 66 -11.61 2.08 6.00
C PHE A 66 -11.43 2.52 4.56
N GLY A 67 -10.47 3.39 4.25
CA GLY A 67 -10.33 3.95 2.91
C GLY A 67 -10.02 2.90 1.85
N VAL A 68 -9.10 1.96 2.13
CA VAL A 68 -8.71 0.95 1.13
C VAL A 68 -9.70 -0.21 1.06
N PHE A 69 -10.23 -0.73 2.17
CA PHE A 69 -11.26 -1.77 2.08
C PHE A 69 -12.58 -1.23 1.52
N LEU A 70 -13.05 -0.09 2.04
CA LEU A 70 -14.33 0.48 1.62
C LEU A 70 -14.22 1.05 0.20
N GLY A 71 -13.12 1.73 -0.13
CA GLY A 71 -12.83 2.22 -1.47
C GLY A 71 -12.61 1.11 -2.49
N GLY A 72 -11.97 0.00 -2.10
CA GLY A 72 -11.81 -1.18 -2.95
C GLY A 72 -13.13 -1.87 -3.25
N ARG A 73 -14.01 -2.01 -2.26
CA ARG A 73 -15.37 -2.58 -2.43
C ARG A 73 -16.27 -1.67 -3.25
N LEU A 74 -16.27 -0.36 -2.98
CA LEU A 74 -17.06 0.61 -3.75
C LEU A 74 -16.55 0.76 -5.18
N GLY A 75 -15.22 0.78 -5.37
CA GLY A 75 -14.60 0.82 -6.68
C GLY A 75 -14.92 -0.42 -7.51
N TYR A 76 -14.93 -1.61 -6.90
CA TYR A 76 -15.39 -2.82 -7.58
C TYR A 76 -16.85 -2.67 -8.02
N ILE A 77 -17.76 -2.25 -7.13
CA ILE A 77 -19.19 -2.09 -7.45
C ILE A 77 -19.46 -1.03 -8.53
N LEU A 78 -18.64 0.03 -8.60
CA LEU A 78 -18.86 1.14 -9.54
C LEU A 78 -18.24 0.90 -10.92
N PHE A 79 -17.15 0.14 -11.01
CA PHE A 79 -16.41 -0.07 -12.26
C PHE A 79 -16.53 -1.49 -12.82
N TYR A 80 -17.12 -2.43 -12.08
CA TYR A 80 -17.43 -3.79 -12.50
C TYR A 80 -18.94 -4.04 -12.43
#